data_AF-A0A9P7APJ1-F1
#
_entry.id   AF-A0A9P7APJ1-F1
#
_cell.length_a   1.000
_cell.length_b   1.000
_cell.length_c   1.000
_cell.angle_alpha   90.00
_cell.angle_beta   90.00
_cell.angle_gamma   90.00
#
_symmetry.space_group_name_H-M   'P 1'
#
loop_
_entity.id
_entity.type
_entity.pdbx_description
1 polymer ?
#
loop_
_entity_poly.entity_id
_entity_poly.type
_entity_poly.pdbx_seq_one_letter_code
_entity_poly.pdbx_strand_id
1 'polypeptide(L)'
;FPLLSNINYGEWSIRMEAELIRKGLWDMVFVEVDFIWETLAQVHRTRGLGTRMALRRKLLMATKGTAEAMSAWISRVKGMALDLDDIGVTVDDEDRILALTTGLDKSYDSFVISLDSMVTADLTFDHVVNRLLNEDVRR
;
A
#
# COMPACT_ATOMS: atom_id res chain seq x y z
N PHE A 1 26.41 -3.81 -18.98
CA PHE A 1 25.46 -3.87 -17.85
C PHE A 1 24.15 -4.47 -18.36
N PRO A 2 23.47 -5.34 -17.58
CA PRO A 2 22.13 -5.81 -17.95
C PRO A 2 21.17 -4.63 -18.15
N LEU A 3 20.17 -4.79 -19.03
CA LEU A 3 19.12 -3.79 -19.21
C LEU A 3 18.36 -3.59 -17.88
N LEU A 4 18.08 -2.34 -17.53
CA LEU A 4 17.35 -2.00 -16.32
C LEU A 4 15.87 -2.41 -16.45
N SER A 5 15.37 -3.05 -15.40
CA SER A 5 13.98 -3.50 -15.25
C SER A 5 13.50 -3.21 -13.83
N ASN A 6 12.20 -3.34 -13.60
CA ASN A 6 11.61 -3.18 -12.28
C ASN A 6 12.15 -4.15 -11.21
N ILE A 7 12.70 -5.30 -11.64
CA ILE A 7 13.24 -6.32 -10.75
C ILE A 7 14.66 -5.96 -10.29
N ASN A 8 15.48 -5.35 -11.16
CA ASN A 8 16.90 -5.08 -10.87
C ASN A 8 17.19 -3.60 -10.57
N TYR A 9 16.23 -2.70 -10.79
CA TYR A 9 16.41 -1.26 -10.61
C TYR A 9 16.77 -0.87 -9.18
N GLY A 10 16.10 -1.45 -8.17
CA GLY A 10 16.34 -1.11 -6.77
C GLY A 10 17.78 -1.39 -6.34
N GLU A 11 18.27 -2.59 -6.66
CA GLU A 11 19.66 -2.98 -6.38
C GLU A 11 20.67 -2.15 -7.17
N TRP A 12 20.36 -1.86 -8.45
CA TRP A 12 21.23 -1.04 -9.29
C TRP A 12 21.33 0.40 -8.77
N SER A 13 20.21 1.00 -8.35
CA SER A 13 20.15 2.38 -7.83
C SER A 13 21.05 2.55 -6.61
N ILE A 14 20.95 1.62 -5.64
CA ILE A 14 21.78 1.64 -4.42
C ILE A 14 23.27 1.52 -4.76
N ARG A 15 23.62 0.61 -5.67
CA ARG A 15 25.02 0.41 -6.11
C ARG A 15 25.58 1.65 -6.81
N MET A 16 24.77 2.30 -7.63
CA MET A 16 25.19 3.50 -8.37
C MET A 16 25.36 4.71 -7.44
N GLU A 17 24.45 4.90 -6.50
CA GLU A 17 24.59 5.91 -5.44
C GLU A 17 25.90 5.71 -4.67
N ALA A 18 26.16 4.49 -4.20
CA ALA A 18 27.40 4.17 -3.49
C ALA A 18 28.66 4.44 -4.33
N GLU A 19 28.64 4.12 -5.63
CA GLU A 19 29.78 4.35 -6.52
C GLU A 19 30.02 5.84 -6.81
N LEU A 20 28.96 6.64 -6.91
CA LEU A 20 29.06 8.09 -7.10
C LEU A 20 29.59 8.80 -5.84
N ILE A 21 29.14 8.37 -4.65
CA ILE A 21 29.67 8.84 -3.36
C ILE A 21 31.16 8.48 -3.26
N ARG A 22 31.53 7.23 -3.58
CA ARG A 22 32.91 6.75 -3.53
C ARG A 22 33.84 7.55 -4.44
N LYS A 23 33.34 8.03 -5.58
CA LYS A 23 34.11 8.86 -6.53
C LYS A 23 34.11 10.35 -6.18
N GLY A 24 33.40 10.77 -5.13
CA GLY A 24 33.23 12.19 -4.78
C GLY A 24 32.44 12.98 -5.83
N LEU A 25 31.67 12.28 -6.66
CA LEU A 25 30.89 12.88 -7.75
C LEU A 25 29.43 13.10 -7.36
N TRP A 26 28.98 12.52 -6.24
CA TRP A 26 27.60 12.67 -5.75
C TRP A 26 27.20 14.14 -5.63
N ASP A 27 28.08 14.95 -5.04
CA ASP A 27 27.86 16.38 -4.82
C ASP A 27 28.13 17.26 -6.06
N MET A 28 28.36 16.67 -7.24
CA MET A 28 28.46 17.43 -8.49
C MET A 28 27.21 17.31 -9.35
N VAL A 29 26.29 16.42 -8.99
CA VAL A 29 25.11 16.16 -9.80
C VAL A 29 23.90 16.93 -9.23
N PHE A 30 24.08 18.22 -8.92
CA PHE A 30 23.18 19.01 -8.08
C PHE A 30 21.98 19.71 -8.78
N VAL A 31 21.67 19.40 -10.03
CA VAL A 31 20.50 20.02 -10.71
C VAL A 31 19.62 19.01 -11.42
N GLU A 32 20.16 17.84 -11.76
CA GLU A 32 19.41 16.81 -12.48
C GLU A 32 19.32 15.47 -11.75
N VAL A 33 19.95 15.25 -10.58
CA VAL A 33 19.84 13.96 -9.86
C VAL A 33 18.43 13.66 -9.46
N ASP A 34 17.78 14.54 -8.70
CA ASP A 34 16.42 14.25 -8.24
C ASP A 34 15.49 14.04 -9.44
N PHE A 35 15.63 14.85 -10.49
CA PHE A 35 14.85 14.70 -11.72
C PHE A 35 15.18 13.41 -12.52
N ILE A 36 16.45 13.05 -12.68
CA ILE A 36 16.90 11.86 -13.42
C ILE A 36 16.56 10.59 -12.64
N TRP A 37 16.76 10.57 -11.32
CA TRP A 37 16.41 9.43 -10.48
C TRP A 37 14.91 9.29 -10.30
N GLU A 38 14.15 10.38 -10.21
CA GLU A 38 12.69 10.35 -10.27
C GLU A 38 12.21 9.84 -11.63
N THR A 39 12.78 10.33 -12.74
CA THR A 39 12.42 9.90 -14.10
C THR A 39 12.77 8.42 -14.31
N LEU A 40 13.97 7.99 -13.90
CA LEU A 40 14.38 6.58 -13.96
C LEU A 40 13.51 5.71 -13.06
N ALA A 41 13.17 6.18 -11.86
CA ALA A 41 12.25 5.48 -10.98
C ALA A 41 10.83 5.42 -11.57
N GLN A 42 10.36 6.45 -12.27
CA GLN A 42 9.07 6.44 -12.95
C GLN A 42 9.05 5.50 -14.15
N VAL A 43 10.13 5.44 -14.93
CA VAL A 43 10.25 4.59 -16.12
C VAL A 43 10.48 3.12 -15.73
N HIS A 44 11.29 2.86 -14.70
CA HIS A 44 11.72 1.51 -14.33
C HIS A 44 11.03 0.93 -13.09
N ARG A 45 10.47 1.70 -12.15
CA ARG A 45 9.45 1.13 -11.26
C ARG A 45 8.20 0.94 -12.11
N THR A 46 7.67 -0.27 -12.15
CA THR A 46 6.41 -0.58 -12.82
C THR A 46 5.23 0.14 -12.14
N ARG A 47 5.08 1.45 -12.37
CA ARG A 47 3.94 2.31 -11.98
C ARG A 47 2.89 2.40 -13.09
N GLY A 48 3.07 1.63 -14.17
CA GLY A 48 2.15 1.56 -15.28
C GLY A 48 0.73 1.18 -14.84
N LEU A 49 -0.25 1.52 -15.68
CA LEU A 49 -1.67 1.24 -15.43
C LEU A 49 -1.91 -0.22 -15.02
N GLY A 50 -1.22 -1.18 -15.64
CA GLY A 50 -1.32 -2.60 -15.33
C GLY A 50 -1.02 -2.94 -13.87
N THR A 51 0.10 -2.45 -13.33
CA THR A 51 0.50 -2.70 -11.92
C THR A 51 -0.46 -2.01 -10.95
N ARG A 52 -0.83 -0.75 -11.22
CA ARG A 52 -1.83 -0.04 -10.41
C ARG A 52 -3.16 -0.80 -10.37
N MET A 53 -3.62 -1.33 -11.50
CA MET A 53 -4.83 -2.14 -11.56
C MET A 53 -4.69 -3.48 -10.85
N ALA A 54 -3.55 -4.15 -10.98
CA ALA A 54 -3.29 -5.42 -10.31
C ALA A 54 -3.32 -5.27 -8.77
N LEU A 55 -2.66 -4.24 -8.24
CA LEU A 55 -2.66 -3.97 -6.80
C LEU A 55 -4.03 -3.51 -6.28
N ARG A 56 -4.76 -2.67 -7.03
CA ARG A 56 -6.14 -2.30 -6.67
C ARG A 56 -7.06 -3.53 -6.61
N ARG A 57 -6.96 -4.44 -7.58
CA ARG A 57 -7.72 -5.70 -7.53
C ARG A 57 -7.30 -6.55 -6.34
N LYS A 58 -6.00 -6.66 -6.05
CA LYS A 58 -5.48 -7.38 -4.88
C LYS A 58 -6.10 -6.83 -3.58
N LEU A 59 -6.17 -5.50 -3.42
CA LEU A 59 -6.77 -4.86 -2.25
C LEU A 59 -8.29 -5.13 -2.18
N LEU A 60 -9.04 -4.81 -3.24
CA LEU A 60 -10.52 -4.86 -3.23
C LEU A 60 -11.10 -6.29 -3.23
N MET A 61 -10.36 -7.26 -3.76
CA MET A 61 -10.80 -8.67 -3.81
C MET A 61 -10.24 -9.49 -2.63
N ALA A 62 -9.47 -8.90 -1.73
CA ALA A 62 -8.95 -9.62 -0.59
C ALA A 62 -10.08 -9.98 0.38
N THR A 63 -10.07 -11.23 0.84
CA THR A 63 -10.99 -11.73 1.86
C THR A 63 -10.21 -12.23 3.06
N LYS A 64 -10.81 -12.10 4.25
CA LYS A 64 -10.27 -12.65 5.50
C LYS A 64 -10.36 -14.17 5.47
N GLY A 65 -9.26 -14.85 5.81
CA GLY A 65 -9.25 -16.30 5.98
C GLY A 65 -10.11 -16.75 7.17
N THR A 66 -10.72 -17.93 7.06
CA THR A 66 -11.56 -18.50 8.13
C THR A 66 -10.81 -18.70 9.44
N ALA A 67 -9.55 -19.13 9.37
CA ALA A 67 -8.65 -19.30 10.52
C ALA A 67 -7.69 -18.10 10.71
N GLU A 68 -7.81 -17.05 9.91
CA GLU A 68 -6.96 -15.86 10.02
C GLU A 68 -7.42 -15.02 11.21
N ALA A 69 -6.50 -14.65 12.11
CA ALA A 69 -6.78 -13.72 13.19
C ALA A 69 -7.16 -12.33 12.62
N MET A 70 -8.07 -11.61 13.27
CA MET A 70 -8.51 -10.29 12.81
C MET A 70 -7.35 -9.29 12.69
N SER A 71 -6.41 -9.32 13.64
CA SER A 71 -5.19 -8.49 13.60
C SER A 71 -4.29 -8.78 12.40
N ALA A 72 -4.20 -10.05 11.98
CA ALA A 72 -3.45 -10.45 10.79
C ALA A 72 -4.14 -9.96 9.50
N TRP A 73 -5.47 -10.08 9.45
CA TRP A 73 -6.28 -9.53 8.35
C TRP A 73 -6.10 -8.02 8.19
N ILE A 74 -6.24 -7.27 9.29
CA ILE A 74 -6.04 -5.81 9.32
C ILE A 74 -4.62 -5.45 8.84
N SER A 75 -3.60 -6.18 9.31
CA SER A 75 -2.21 -5.95 8.90
C SER A 75 -2.01 -6.18 7.40
N ARG A 76 -2.69 -7.18 6.83
CA ARG A 76 -2.66 -7.47 5.40
C ARG A 76 -3.31 -6.38 4.57
N VAL A 77 -4.47 -5.86 5.00
CA VAL A 77 -5.12 -4.71 4.37
C VAL A 77 -4.23 -3.47 4.41
N LYS A 78 -3.62 -3.17 5.57
CA LYS A 78 -2.63 -2.09 5.72
C LYS A 78 -1.45 -2.26 4.75
N GLY A 79 -0.90 -3.46 4.65
CA GLY A 79 0.18 -3.77 3.71
C GLY A 79 -0.20 -3.55 2.24
N MET A 80 -1.40 -3.97 1.84
CA MET A 80 -1.89 -3.76 0.46
C MET A 80 -2.15 -2.28 0.13
N ALA A 81 -2.60 -1.48 1.10
CA ALA A 81 -2.73 -0.03 0.93
C ALA A 81 -1.35 0.64 0.80
N LEU A 82 -0.37 0.23 1.62
CA LEU A 82 1.01 0.71 1.51
C LEU A 82 1.66 0.35 0.16
N ASP A 83 1.43 -0.87 -0.35
CA ASP A 83 1.90 -1.29 -1.69
C ASP A 83 1.41 -0.32 -2.79
N LEU A 84 0.19 0.23 -2.64
CA LEU A 84 -0.40 1.20 -3.56
C LEU A 84 0.18 2.61 -3.36
N ASP A 85 0.31 3.06 -2.11
CA ASP A 85 0.90 4.35 -1.76
C ASP A 85 2.36 4.44 -2.29
N ASP A 86 3.15 3.37 -2.18
CA ASP A 86 4.55 3.29 -2.65
C ASP A 86 4.70 3.51 -4.17
N ILE A 87 3.66 3.22 -4.93
CA ILE A 87 3.61 3.44 -6.38
C ILE A 87 2.87 4.72 -6.78
N GLY A 88 2.55 5.57 -5.80
CA GLY A 88 1.90 6.87 -5.99
C GLY A 88 0.39 6.79 -6.22
N VAL A 89 -0.25 5.72 -5.73
CA VAL A 89 -1.71 5.61 -5.70
C VAL A 89 -2.18 5.90 -4.29
N THR A 90 -2.78 7.07 -4.08
CA THR A 90 -3.45 7.38 -2.82
C THR A 90 -4.61 6.42 -2.60
N VAL A 91 -4.61 5.75 -1.45
CA VAL A 91 -5.72 4.93 -0.95
C VAL A 91 -6.24 5.63 0.31
N ASP A 92 -7.41 6.28 0.20
CA ASP A 92 -7.98 7.04 1.31
C ASP A 92 -8.61 6.13 2.38
N ASP A 93 -9.09 6.74 3.47
CA ASP A 93 -9.70 5.98 4.56
C ASP A 93 -10.97 5.25 4.13
N GLU A 94 -11.74 5.81 3.20
CA GLU A 94 -12.96 5.18 2.68
C GLU A 94 -12.62 3.91 1.89
N ASP A 95 -11.63 3.98 0.99
CA ASP A 95 -11.09 2.84 0.24
C ASP A 95 -10.57 1.75 1.19
N ARG A 96 -9.85 2.15 2.25
CA ARG A 96 -9.29 1.21 3.25
C ARG A 96 -10.39 0.55 4.08
N ILE A 97 -11.39 1.32 4.52
CA ILE A 97 -12.55 0.82 5.25
C ILE A 97 -13.33 -0.16 4.36
N LEU A 98 -13.58 0.19 3.10
CA LEU A 98 -14.30 -0.65 2.15
C LEU A 98 -13.57 -1.97 1.90
N ALA A 99 -12.25 -1.93 1.68
CA ALA A 99 -11.44 -3.14 1.51
C ALA A 99 -11.45 -4.03 2.76
N LEU A 100 -11.41 -3.41 3.95
CA LEU A 100 -11.44 -4.12 5.22
C LEU A 100 -12.78 -4.83 5.47
N THR A 101 -13.90 -4.15 5.20
CA THR A 101 -15.26 -4.64 5.51
C THR A 101 -15.80 -5.60 4.45
N THR A 102 -15.54 -5.33 3.17
CA THR A 102 -15.99 -6.20 2.06
C THR A 102 -15.30 -7.57 2.09
N GLY A 103 -14.10 -7.64 2.65
CA GLY A 103 -13.37 -8.89 2.84
C GLY A 103 -13.84 -9.75 4.02
N LEU A 104 -14.76 -9.27 4.85
CA LEU A 104 -15.29 -10.02 6.00
C LEU A 104 -16.39 -10.99 5.55
N ASP A 105 -16.53 -12.08 6.29
CA ASP A 105 -17.65 -12.99 6.09
C ASP A 105 -18.96 -12.42 6.66
N LYS A 106 -20.10 -13.00 6.26
CA LYS A 106 -21.46 -12.54 6.61
C LYS A 106 -21.73 -12.41 8.11
N SER A 107 -20.92 -13.08 8.92
CA SER A 107 -21.12 -13.03 10.36
C SER A 107 -20.82 -11.61 10.89
N TYR A 108 -20.04 -10.79 10.17
CA TYR A 108 -19.81 -9.37 10.46
C TYR A 108 -20.86 -8.41 9.87
N ASP A 109 -21.95 -8.88 9.24
CA ASP A 109 -22.96 -8.00 8.62
C ASP A 109 -23.53 -6.97 9.60
N SER A 110 -23.79 -7.36 10.86
CA SER A 110 -24.28 -6.42 11.89
C SER A 110 -23.27 -5.32 12.23
N PHE A 111 -21.97 -5.63 12.15
CA PHE A 111 -20.91 -4.64 12.37
C PHE A 111 -20.88 -3.65 11.22
N VAL A 112 -20.95 -4.13 9.97
CA VAL A 112 -20.97 -3.28 8.76
C VAL A 112 -22.17 -2.33 8.77
N ILE A 113 -23.38 -2.83 9.08
CA ILE A 113 -24.58 -1.98 9.21
C ILE A 113 -24.39 -0.89 10.29
N SER A 114 -23.70 -1.22 11.38
CA SER A 114 -23.43 -0.24 12.45
C SER A 114 -22.45 0.86 12.02
N LEU A 115 -21.56 0.58 11.06
CA LEU A 115 -20.64 1.56 10.48
C LEU A 115 -21.37 2.51 9.52
N ASP A 116 -22.28 2.00 8.69
CA ASP A 116 -23.04 2.80 7.72
C ASP A 116 -23.91 3.87 8.39
N SER A 117 -24.24 3.67 9.68
CA SER A 117 -25.02 4.60 10.49
C SER A 117 -24.17 5.64 11.25
N MET A 118 -22.84 5.62 11.09
CA MET A 118 -21.93 6.52 11.80
C MET A 118 -21.88 7.92 11.18
N VAL A 119 -21.52 8.90 12.01
CA VAL A 119 -21.22 10.26 11.54
C VAL A 119 -19.91 10.22 10.74
N THR A 120 -19.89 10.86 9.57
CA THR A 120 -18.76 10.84 8.64
C THR A 120 -17.43 11.29 9.26
N ALA A 121 -17.47 12.20 10.23
CA ALA A 121 -16.28 12.69 10.93
C ALA A 121 -15.54 11.60 11.75
N ASP A 122 -16.25 10.54 12.14
CA ASP A 122 -15.68 9.44 12.94
C ASP A 122 -15.26 8.24 12.07
N LEU A 123 -15.53 8.26 10.76
CA LEU A 123 -15.17 7.21 9.79
C LEU A 123 -13.70 7.31 9.37
N THR A 124 -12.81 7.27 10.35
CA THR A 124 -11.37 7.10 10.12
C THR A 124 -11.00 5.62 10.15
N PHE A 125 -9.98 5.24 9.39
CA PHE A 125 -9.56 3.84 9.29
C PHE A 125 -9.14 3.28 10.65
N ASP A 126 -8.41 4.05 11.46
CA ASP A 126 -7.97 3.61 12.78
C ASP A 126 -9.14 3.47 13.77
N HIS A 127 -10.15 4.32 13.69
CA HIS A 127 -11.35 4.18 14.51
C HIS A 127 -12.10 2.88 14.18
N VAL A 128 -12.26 2.57 12.88
CA VAL A 128 -12.91 1.34 12.41
C VAL A 128 -12.10 0.10 12.84
N VAL A 129 -10.77 0.14 12.73
CA VAL A 129 -9.87 -0.94 13.19
C VAL A 129 -10.08 -1.23 14.67
N ASN A 130 -10.10 -0.21 15.53
CA ASN A 130 -10.31 -0.39 16.96
C ASN A 130 -11.68 -1.00 17.28
N ARG A 131 -12.74 -0.54 16.60
CA ARG A 131 -14.08 -1.12 16.76
C ARG A 131 -14.15 -2.56 16.27
N LEU A 132 -13.50 -2.88 15.14
CA LEU A 132 -13.50 -4.22 14.56
C LEU A 132 -12.77 -5.22 15.47
N LEU A 133 -11.66 -4.82 16.09
CA LEU A 133 -10.95 -5.66 17.07
C LEU A 133 -11.81 -5.92 18.31
N ASN A 134 -12.53 -4.91 18.81
CA ASN A 134 -13.46 -5.10 19.93
C ASN A 134 -14.63 -6.01 19.56
N GLU A 135 -15.09 -5.98 18.31
CA GLU A 135 -16.14 -6.87 17.82
C GLU A 135 -15.65 -8.32 17.70
N ASP A 136 -14.44 -8.54 17.18
CA ASP A 136 -13.83 -9.87 17.08
C ASP A 136 -13.65 -10.54 18.46
N VAL A 137 -13.30 -9.77 19.50
CA VAL A 137 -13.17 -10.29 20.88
C VAL A 137 -14.52 -10.68 21.51
N ARG A 138 -15.62 -10.04 21.10
CA ARG A 138 -16.97 -10.32 21.63
C ARG A 138 -17.62 -11.55 20.99
N ARG A 139 -17.05 -12.06 19.90
CA ARG A 139 -17.57 -13.18 19.11
C ARG A 139 -16.91 -14.49 19.55
#